data_AF-A0A967SH08-F1
#
_entry.id   AF-A0A967SH08-F1
#
_cell.length_a   1.000
_cell.length_b   1.000
_cell.length_c   1.000
_cell.angle_alpha   90.00
_cell.angle_beta   90.00
_cell.angle_gamma   90.00
#
_symmetry.space_group_name_H-M   'P 1'
#
loop_
_entity.id
_entity.type
_entity.pdbx_description
1 polymer ?
#
loop_
_entity_poly.entity_id
_entity_poly.type
_entity_poly.pdbx_seq_one_letter_code
_entity_poly.pdbx_strand_id
1 'polypeptide(L)' 'RLQRAYRGLHDRGEALFRRLWEGLEDDGGVTLYGPPPGARRTPTLGFTIDGITPEDAAGKLARQGLFVTHG' A
#
# COMPACT_ATOMS: atom_id res chain seq x y z
N ARG A 1 22.72 11.08 15.22
CA ARG A 1 22.81 10.72 13.78
C ARG A 1 21.71 9.74 13.38
N LEU A 2 21.61 8.58 14.04
CA LEU A 2 20.63 7.53 13.74
C LEU A 2 19.16 7.96 13.87
N GLN A 3 18.80 8.66 14.95
CA GLN A 3 17.43 9.18 15.15
C GLN A 3 16.95 10.08 14.00
N ARG A 4 17.84 10.92 13.44
CA ARG A 4 17.50 11.78 12.29
C ARG A 4 17.23 10.96 11.03
N ALA A 5 18.01 9.90 10.80
CA ALA A 5 17.81 9.00 9.67
C ALA A 5 16.49 8.23 9.78
N TYR A 6 16.18 7.67 10.95
CA TYR A 6 14.90 6.97 11.16
C TYR A 6 13.69 7.89 11.03
N ARG A 7 13.77 9.12 11.54
CA ARG A 7 12.71 10.11 11.36
C ARG A 7 12.49 10.42 9.87
N GLY A 8 13.55 10.68 9.12
CA GLY A 8 13.43 10.93 7.68
C GLY A 8 12.85 9.73 6.90
N LEU A 9 13.20 8.49 7.29
CA LEU A 9 12.61 7.28 6.71
C LEU A 9 11.11 7.16 7.03
N HIS A 10 10.73 7.44 8.28
CA HIS A 10 9.34 7.42 8.71
C HIS A 10 8.52 8.48 7.96
N ASP A 11 8.96 9.74 7.95
CA ASP A 11 8.24 10.86 7.31
C ASP A 11 8.03 10.60 5.81
N ARG A 12 9.06 10.09 5.12
CA ARG A 12 8.97 9.71 3.70
C ARG A 12 8.06 8.50 3.49
N GLY A 13 8.16 7.50 4.37
CA GLY A 13 7.30 6.31 4.33
C GLY A 13 5.82 6.68 4.46
N GLU A 14 5.48 7.53 5.43
CA GLU A 14 4.13 8.06 5.63
C GLU A 14 3.64 8.86 4.42
N ALA A 15 4.49 9.67 3.80
CA ALA A 15 4.13 10.43 2.60
C ALA A 15 3.80 9.52 1.41
N LEU A 16 4.58 8.45 1.21
CA LEU A 16 4.34 7.47 0.14
C LEU A 16 3.10 6.62 0.42
N PHE A 17 2.93 6.16 1.66
CA PHE A 17 1.78 5.35 2.06
C PHE A 17 0.47 6.10 1.92
N ARG A 18 0.43 7.39 2.30
CA ARG A 18 -0.74 8.25 2.10
C ARG A 18 -1.13 8.36 0.64
N ARG A 19 -0.16 8.62 -0.26
CA ARG A 19 -0.42 8.69 -1.70
C ARG A 19 -0.94 7.38 -2.28
N LEU A 20 -0.43 6.25 -1.79
CA LEU A 20 -0.92 4.92 -2.20
C LEU A 20 -2.35 4.68 -1.71
N TRP A 21 -2.63 5.00 -0.44
CA TRP A 21 -3.95 4.85 0.16
C TRP A 21 -5.00 5.67 -0.59
N GLU A 22 -4.78 6.98 -0.71
CA GLU A 22 -5.70 7.90 -1.39
C GLU A 22 -5.91 7.49 -2.85
N GLY A 23 -4.84 7.12 -3.56
CA GLY A 23 -4.95 6.69 -4.95
C GLY A 23 -5.69 5.37 -5.17
N LEU A 24 -5.71 4.47 -4.19
CA LEU A 24 -6.50 3.24 -4.25
C LEU A 24 -7.93 3.44 -3.74
N GLU A 25 -8.14 4.30 -2.74
CA GLU A 25 -9.46 4.63 -2.18
C GLU A 25 -10.36 5.36 -3.18
N ASP A 26 -9.77 6.18 -4.05
CA ASP A 26 -10.48 6.88 -5.13
C ASP A 26 -11.01 5.93 -6.23
N ASP A 27 -10.53 4.68 -6.30
CA ASP A 27 -10.99 3.67 -7.27
C ASP A 27 -12.15 2.87 -6.66
N GLY A 28 -13.38 3.19 -7.07
CA GLY A 28 -14.62 2.67 -6.48
C GLY A 28 -14.83 1.14 -6.51
N GLY A 29 -13.89 0.37 -7.05
CA GLY A 29 -13.87 -1.09 -7.01
C GLY A 29 -12.80 -1.68 -6.08
N VAL A 30 -12.14 -0.88 -5.25
CA VAL A 30 -11.08 -1.32 -4.34
C VAL A 30 -11.53 -1.24 -2.88
N THR A 31 -11.34 -2.33 -2.13
CA THR A 31 -11.52 -2.36 -0.67
C THR A 31 -10.17 -2.43 0.02
N LEU A 32 -9.88 -1.49 0.92
CA LEU A 32 -8.61 -1.38 1.65
C LEU A 32 -8.70 -2.04 3.04
N TYR A 33 -7.64 -2.76 3.41
CA TYR A 33 -7.49 -3.43 4.70
C TYR A 33 -6.25 -2.95 5.44
N GLY A 34 -6.48 -2.53 6.69
CA GLY A 34 -5.44 -2.08 7.60
C GLY A 34 -5.71 -0.67 8.13
N PRO A 35 -4.81 -0.15 8.98
CA PRO A 35 -4.94 1.20 9.50
C PRO A 35 -4.70 2.25 8.40
N PRO A 36 -5.47 3.34 8.39
CA PRO A 36 -5.24 4.44 7.45
C PRO A 36 -3.91 5.18 7.76
N PRO A 37 -3.44 6.02 6.83
CA PRO A 37 -2.23 6.82 7.01
C PRO A 37 -2.21 7.62 8.33
N GLY A 38 -1.05 7.71 8.97
CA GLY A 38 -0.90 8.39 10.28
C GLY A 38 -1.07 7.48 11.50
N ALA A 39 -1.49 6.23 11.34
CA ALA A 39 -1.46 5.24 12.42
C ALA A 39 -0.01 4.79 12.72
N ARG A 40 0.31 4.51 14.00
CA ARG A 40 1.64 4.02 14.40
C ARG A 40 1.86 2.54 14.01
N ARG A 41 2.04 2.26 12.72
CA ARG A 41 2.28 0.92 12.17
C ARG A 41 3.24 0.98 10.99
N THR A 42 3.77 -0.19 10.59
CA THR A 42 4.52 -0.32 9.34
C THR A 42 3.59 0.00 8.16
N PRO A 43 4.02 0.80 7.16
CA PRO A 43 3.19 1.20 6.02
C PRO A 43 2.96 0.03 5.06
N THR A 44 2.04 -0.85 5.42
CA THR A 44 1.64 -2.02 4.66
C THR A 44 0.12 -2.13 4.72
N LEU A 45 -0.50 -2.36 3.57
CA LEU A 45 -1.94 -2.54 3.45
C LEU A 45 -2.23 -3.80 2.63
N GLY A 46 -3.35 -4.45 2.93
CA GLY A 46 -3.96 -5.42 2.03
C GLY A 46 -5.09 -4.74 1.28
N PHE A 47 -5.44 -5.23 0.09
CA PHE A 47 -6.61 -4.74 -0.63
C PHE A 47 -7.19 -5.83 -1.52
N THR A 48 -8.47 -5.70 -1.83
CA THR A 48 -9.16 -6.52 -2.84
C THR A 48 -9.73 -5.62 -3.92
N ILE A 49 -9.84 -6.17 -5.13
CA ILE A 49 -10.48 -5.51 -6.27
C ILE A 49 -11.72 -6.31 -6.63
N ASP A 50 -12.84 -5.62 -6.84
CA ASP A 50 -14.12 -6.25 -7.18
C ASP A 50 -13.99 -7.16 -8.41
N GLY A 51 -14.42 -8.41 -8.25
CA GLY A 51 -14.41 -9.41 -9.32
C GLY A 51 -13.03 -9.92 -9.73
N ILE A 52 -11.95 -9.56 -9.04
CA ILE A 52 -10.58 -10.03 -9.35
C ILE A 52 -9.99 -10.76 -8.15
N THR A 53 -9.51 -11.99 -8.37
CA THR A 53 -8.83 -12.75 -7.32
C THR A 53 -7.47 -12.11 -6.97
N PRO A 54 -6.97 -12.24 -5.74
CA PRO A 54 -5.64 -11.73 -5.37
C PRO A 54 -4.51 -12.29 -6.23
N GLU A 55 -4.59 -13.56 -6.64
CA GLU A 55 -3.62 -14.21 -7.54
C GLU A 55 -3.63 -13.56 -8.93
N ASP A 56 -4.80 -13.37 -9.54
CA ASP A 56 -4.92 -12.71 -10.83
C ASP A 56 -4.43 -11.26 -10.80
N ALA A 57 -4.76 -10.53 -9.72
CA ALA A 57 -4.29 -9.17 -9.51
C ALA A 57 -2.76 -9.11 -9.41
N ALA A 58 -2.16 -9.97 -8.58
CA ALA A 58 -0.71 -10.06 -8.43
C ALA A 58 -0.02 -10.41 -9.77
N GLY A 59 -0.58 -11.36 -10.53
CA GLY A 59 -0.07 -11.73 -11.85
C GLY A 59 -0.16 -10.60 -12.88
N LYS A 60 -1.25 -9.82 -12.89
CA LYS A 60 -1.40 -8.63 -13.75
C LYS A 60 -0.40 -7.53 -13.40
N LEU A 61 -0.24 -7.23 -12.12
CA LEU A 61 0.70 -6.23 -11.61
C LEU A 61 2.15 -6.62 -11.91
N ALA A 62 2.52 -7.89 -11.74
CA ALA A 62 3.87 -8.39 -12.02
C ALA A 62 4.28 -8.17 -13.48
N ARG A 63 3.35 -8.32 -14.44
CA ARG A 63 3.60 -8.02 -15.87
C ARG A 63 3.89 -6.53 -16.14
N GLN A 64 3.51 -5.65 -15.21
CA GLN A 64 3.81 -4.22 -15.26
C GLN A 64 5.03 -3.84 -14.39
N GLY A 65 5.73 -4.82 -13.82
CA GLY A 65 6.87 -4.59 -12.92
C GLY A 65 6.47 -4.20 -11.50
N LEU A 66 5.21 -4.41 -11.10
CA LEU A 66 4.72 -4.19 -9.75
C LEU A 66 4.63 -5.51 -9.00
N PHE A 67 5.43 -5.65 -7.95
CA PHE A 67 5.55 -6.89 -7.18
C PHE A 67 4.79 -6.78 -5.86
N VAL A 68 3.79 -7.65 -5.71
CA VAL A 68 2.94 -7.75 -4.51
C VAL A 68 2.81 -9.21 -4.09
N THR A 69 2.51 -9.44 -2.82
CA THR A 69 2.18 -10.77 -2.31
C THR A 69 0.67 -10.93 -2.27
N HIS A 70 0.18 -12.11 -2.65
CA HIS A 70 -1.18 -12.57 -2.42
C HIS A 70 -1.10 -13.70 -1.39
N GLY A 71 -2.13 -13.81 -0.55
CA GLY A 71 -2.17 -14.72 0.61
C GLY A 71 -1.93 -16.18 0.27
#